data_AF-Q6DJF5-F1
#
_entry.id   AF-Q6DJF5-F1
#
_cell.length_a   1.000
_cell.length_b   1.000
_cell.length_c   1.000
_cell.angle_alpha   90.00
_cell.angle_beta   90.00
_cell.angle_gamma   90.00
#
_symmetry.space_group_name_H-M   'P 1'
#
loop_
_entity.id
_entity.type
_entity.pdbx_description
1 polymer ?
#
loop_
_entity_poly.entity_id
_entity_poly.type
_entity_poly.pdbx_seq_one_letter_code
_entity_poly.pdbx_strand_id
1 'polypeptide(L)'
;MADDLQQLKEAYTWLLSSVSVQFPCGVRQYTMVEFNDPGIGPARLTSSGTEFNNFFQNLRAYDGGDCPEYAMGGLKLALQESPHNSIIMVLTDASAKDYNDAVLINEIKSLISETESQVFFMITGLCSNTEDPAFTIYREISRLSFGHLYQLDLPSLGSAFRYVGSIIARPAKSSQRIFSRDYESGEHSDTFSVPEKLTEVIMTTEGSITSLQVAGPDKSRVALKKVMSEKWGSMYSVRGPKKGSWKIDVSGKGPHSIRVEGLKVPSTALTSHCIKCDPNATCEDYDGSKVCTCKEGFLGNGLRCSDDDECAYAWLNKCAEGTCINTIGSYTCSCRSGYIVNEDYICVPIDYCTKPSNNKCHEHSTCTNTDGGYTCTCSPGFEGDGFDCKYTKCTDIESLDFVLKCGENEMKASFPTCQLKHYHYAANSARLVVESCTGFEDAVGLVSVIAPLKEGECGTTAFRNGTHTIYRNRLFVAPDSEVVGTSNLIFPIVKRFSCIYANS
;
A
#
# COMPACT_ATOMS: atom_id res chain seq x y z
N MET A 1 -22.81 -4.90 -15.06
CA MET A 1 -22.74 -3.42 -15.12
C MET A 1 -23.66 -2.69 -14.16
N ALA A 2 -24.81 -3.21 -13.70
CA ALA A 2 -25.74 -2.40 -12.88
C ALA A 2 -25.12 -1.91 -11.56
N ASP A 3 -24.33 -2.78 -10.93
CA ASP A 3 -23.48 -2.52 -9.77
C ASP A 3 -22.28 -1.61 -10.10
N ASP A 4 -21.61 -1.86 -11.22
CA ASP A 4 -20.47 -1.06 -11.68
C ASP A 4 -20.86 0.39 -12.03
N LEU A 5 -22.08 0.57 -12.55
CA LEU A 5 -22.57 1.84 -13.09
C LEU A 5 -22.65 2.93 -12.01
N GLN A 6 -22.93 2.58 -10.76
CA GLN A 6 -22.97 3.57 -9.68
C GLN A 6 -21.57 4.14 -9.39
N GLN A 7 -20.55 3.28 -9.31
CA GLN A 7 -19.16 3.72 -9.08
C GLN A 7 -18.61 4.48 -10.30
N LEU A 8 -18.98 4.04 -11.51
CA LEU A 8 -18.65 4.76 -12.75
C LEU A 8 -19.22 6.18 -12.74
N LYS A 9 -20.46 6.37 -12.29
CA LYS A 9 -21.11 7.69 -12.20
C LYS A 9 -20.36 8.66 -11.28
N GLU A 10 -19.83 8.17 -10.17
CA GLU A 10 -19.04 8.98 -9.23
C GLU A 10 -17.67 9.32 -9.79
N ALA A 11 -16.94 8.32 -10.31
CA ALA A 11 -15.61 8.51 -10.91
C ALA A 11 -15.66 9.45 -12.14
N TYR A 12 -16.72 9.32 -12.96
CA TYR A 12 -16.92 10.17 -14.13
C TYR A 12 -17.17 11.63 -13.77
N THR A 13 -17.91 11.89 -12.70
CA THR A 13 -18.17 13.26 -12.22
C THR A 13 -16.87 13.95 -11.83
N TRP A 14 -15.96 13.24 -11.15
CA TRP A 14 -14.61 13.75 -10.84
C TRP A 14 -13.78 14.00 -12.10
N LEU A 15 -13.85 13.12 -13.10
CA LEU A 15 -13.10 13.28 -14.34
C LEU A 15 -13.52 14.57 -15.07
N LEU A 16 -14.82 14.81 -15.18
CA LEU A 16 -15.35 16.01 -15.82
C LEU A 16 -14.93 17.30 -15.11
N SER A 17 -14.98 17.33 -13.77
CA SER A 17 -14.55 18.50 -13.01
C SER A 17 -13.04 18.74 -13.17
N SER A 18 -12.23 17.69 -13.06
CA SER A 18 -10.78 17.76 -13.16
C SER A 18 -10.29 18.21 -14.53
N VAL A 19 -10.86 17.63 -15.60
CA VAL A 19 -10.55 18.01 -17.00
C VAL A 19 -10.93 19.46 -17.26
N SER A 20 -12.08 19.92 -16.74
CA SER A 20 -12.52 21.31 -16.90
C SER A 20 -11.59 22.32 -16.22
N VAL A 21 -11.04 21.99 -15.06
CA VAL A 21 -10.08 22.85 -14.33
C VAL A 21 -8.70 22.88 -15.01
N GLN A 22 -8.26 21.74 -15.56
CA GLN A 22 -6.98 21.63 -16.27
C GLN A 22 -7.01 22.29 -17.66
N PHE A 23 -8.15 22.31 -18.35
CA PHE A 23 -8.29 22.89 -19.69
C PHE A 23 -9.27 24.06 -19.79
N PRO A 24 -8.82 25.30 -19.57
CA PRO A 24 -9.67 26.48 -19.70
C PRO A 24 -10.14 26.77 -21.14
N CYS A 25 -9.53 26.15 -22.17
CA CYS A 25 -9.98 26.27 -23.56
C CYS A 25 -11.16 25.33 -23.91
N GLY A 26 -11.64 24.50 -22.96
CA GLY A 26 -12.85 23.69 -23.05
C GLY A 26 -12.71 22.42 -23.89
N VAL A 27 -13.38 21.35 -23.45
CA VAL A 27 -13.62 20.16 -24.29
C VAL A 27 -14.55 20.57 -25.44
N ARG A 28 -14.14 20.30 -26.69
CA ARG A 28 -14.89 20.73 -27.89
C ARG A 28 -16.23 19.99 -28.04
N GLN A 29 -16.23 18.70 -27.77
CA GLN A 29 -17.39 17.82 -27.91
C GLN A 29 -17.23 16.63 -26.98
N TYR A 30 -18.32 16.25 -26.34
CA TYR A 30 -18.49 14.99 -25.66
C TYR A 30 -19.43 14.10 -26.49
N THR A 31 -19.05 12.82 -26.65
CA THR A 31 -19.80 11.81 -27.41
C THR A 31 -20.08 10.63 -26.50
N MET A 32 -21.35 10.23 -26.36
CA MET A 32 -21.77 9.05 -25.61
C MET A 32 -22.43 8.05 -26.57
N VAL A 33 -21.97 6.81 -26.54
CA VAL A 33 -22.57 5.69 -27.27
C VAL A 33 -22.88 4.59 -26.27
N GLU A 34 -24.16 4.26 -26.13
CA GLU A 34 -24.62 3.11 -25.37
C GLU A 34 -24.54 1.87 -26.28
N PHE A 35 -24.19 0.71 -25.71
CA PHE A 35 -24.22 -0.56 -26.43
C PHE A 35 -24.64 -1.69 -25.47
N ASN A 36 -25.31 -2.70 -26.02
CA ASN A 36 -25.68 -3.96 -25.39
C ASN A 36 -25.98 -5.02 -26.47
N ASP A 37 -26.45 -6.19 -26.06
CA ASP A 37 -26.94 -7.24 -26.96
C ASP A 37 -28.45 -7.09 -27.23
N PRO A 38 -28.91 -6.77 -28.46
CA PRO A 38 -28.17 -6.44 -29.69
C PRO A 38 -28.09 -4.93 -30.00
N GLY A 39 -28.43 -4.05 -29.06
CA GLY A 39 -28.60 -2.62 -29.30
C GLY A 39 -27.29 -1.83 -29.33
N ILE A 40 -27.12 -0.99 -30.36
CA ILE A 40 -26.04 0.00 -30.42
C ILE A 40 -26.66 1.39 -30.63
N GLY A 41 -26.32 2.33 -29.75
CA GLY A 41 -26.68 3.74 -29.86
C GLY A 41 -28.13 4.07 -29.49
N PRO A 42 -28.63 5.25 -29.89
CA PRO A 42 -27.97 6.25 -30.75
C PRO A 42 -26.79 6.96 -30.07
N ALA A 43 -25.89 7.55 -30.87
CA ALA A 43 -24.86 8.44 -30.35
C ALA A 43 -25.50 9.75 -29.84
N ARG A 44 -25.08 10.21 -28.66
CA ARG A 44 -25.48 11.50 -28.08
C ARG A 44 -24.28 12.43 -28.03
N LEU A 45 -24.43 13.62 -28.60
CA LEU A 45 -23.37 14.59 -28.77
C LEU A 45 -23.74 15.88 -28.03
N THR A 46 -22.80 16.47 -27.31
CA THR A 46 -22.97 17.81 -26.71
C THR A 46 -21.62 18.49 -26.55
N SER A 47 -21.61 19.82 -26.46
CA SER A 47 -20.45 20.60 -26.05
C SER A 47 -20.48 20.99 -24.56
N SER A 48 -21.59 20.71 -23.87
CA SER A 48 -21.78 21.03 -22.46
C SER A 48 -21.41 19.84 -21.58
N GLY A 49 -20.37 20.02 -20.75
CA GLY A 49 -19.98 19.01 -19.76
C GLY A 49 -21.10 18.72 -18.75
N THR A 50 -21.92 19.70 -18.41
CA THR A 50 -23.09 19.52 -17.52
C THR A 50 -24.17 18.68 -18.19
N GLU A 51 -24.48 18.93 -19.46
CA GLU A 51 -25.45 18.14 -20.21
C GLU A 51 -24.96 16.71 -20.40
N PHE A 52 -23.67 16.54 -20.71
CA PHE A 52 -23.07 15.22 -20.82
C PHE A 52 -23.09 14.46 -19.49
N ASN A 53 -22.78 15.13 -18.37
CA ASN A 53 -22.92 14.54 -17.05
C ASN A 53 -24.37 14.08 -16.83
N ASN A 54 -25.36 14.89 -17.18
CA ASN A 54 -26.76 14.49 -17.07
C ASN A 54 -27.09 13.25 -17.92
N PHE A 55 -26.53 13.12 -19.14
CA PHE A 55 -26.69 11.90 -19.93
C PHE A 55 -26.13 10.68 -19.19
N PHE A 56 -24.89 10.81 -18.69
CA PHE A 56 -24.20 9.74 -17.99
C PHE A 56 -24.90 9.33 -16.68
N GLN A 57 -25.35 10.30 -15.88
CA GLN A 57 -26.08 10.05 -14.63
C GLN A 57 -27.44 9.37 -14.85
N ASN A 58 -28.05 9.57 -16.01
CA ASN A 58 -29.33 8.94 -16.37
C ASN A 58 -29.19 7.56 -17.02
N LEU A 59 -27.97 7.07 -17.27
CA LEU A 59 -27.75 5.71 -17.75
C LEU A 59 -28.37 4.69 -16.80
N ARG A 60 -28.96 3.66 -17.38
CA ARG A 60 -29.51 2.50 -16.68
C ARG A 60 -28.99 1.25 -17.35
N ALA A 61 -28.60 0.26 -16.57
CA ALA A 61 -28.39 -1.08 -17.11
C ALA A 61 -29.76 -1.71 -17.40
N TYR A 62 -29.94 -2.22 -18.62
CA TYR A 62 -31.13 -2.96 -19.05
C TYR A 62 -30.71 -4.09 -19.99
N ASP A 63 -31.42 -5.22 -19.94
CA ASP A 63 -31.16 -6.44 -20.73
C ASP A 63 -29.69 -6.88 -20.74
N GLY A 64 -29.25 -7.58 -19.68
CA GLY A 64 -27.86 -8.02 -19.54
C GLY A 64 -27.74 -9.38 -18.85
N GLY A 65 -28.14 -10.44 -19.54
CA GLY A 65 -28.01 -11.83 -19.05
C GLY A 65 -27.00 -12.67 -19.85
N ASP A 66 -26.62 -12.20 -21.03
CA ASP A 66 -25.83 -12.93 -22.02
C ASP A 66 -24.54 -12.18 -22.36
N CYS A 67 -23.50 -12.56 -21.65
CA CYS A 67 -22.11 -12.39 -22.08
C CYS A 67 -21.86 -13.22 -23.35
N PRO A 68 -21.18 -12.72 -24.42
CA PRO A 68 -20.52 -11.41 -24.63
C PRO A 68 -21.36 -10.32 -25.35
N GLU A 69 -20.86 -9.06 -25.44
CA GLU A 69 -21.60 -7.84 -25.86
C GLU A 69 -21.09 -7.17 -27.16
N TYR A 70 -21.87 -6.30 -27.82
CA TYR A 70 -21.49 -5.60 -29.09
C TYR A 70 -20.58 -4.36 -28.91
N ALA A 71 -19.49 -4.53 -28.15
CA ALA A 71 -18.56 -3.46 -27.84
C ALA A 71 -17.85 -2.85 -29.07
N MET A 72 -17.57 -3.64 -30.12
CA MET A 72 -16.86 -3.13 -31.30
C MET A 72 -17.76 -2.26 -32.18
N GLY A 73 -19.04 -2.63 -32.33
CA GLY A 73 -20.03 -1.80 -33.00
C GLY A 73 -20.23 -0.46 -32.31
N GLY A 74 -20.30 -0.44 -30.97
CA GLY A 74 -20.31 0.78 -30.17
C GLY A 74 -19.06 1.65 -30.38
N LEU A 75 -17.87 1.03 -30.38
CA LEU A 75 -16.61 1.72 -30.64
C LEU A 75 -16.54 2.33 -32.05
N LYS A 76 -16.98 1.59 -33.08
CA LYS A 76 -17.05 2.12 -34.44
C LYS A 76 -17.90 3.39 -34.48
N LEU A 77 -19.11 3.36 -33.92
CA LEU A 77 -19.99 4.51 -33.91
C LEU A 77 -19.36 5.69 -33.14
N ALA A 78 -18.72 5.43 -32.00
CA ALA A 78 -18.02 6.48 -31.24
C ALA A 78 -16.88 7.11 -32.05
N LEU A 79 -16.11 6.33 -32.79
CA LEU A 79 -15.04 6.82 -33.68
C LEU A 79 -15.59 7.67 -34.84
N GLN A 80 -16.75 7.30 -35.40
CA GLN A 80 -17.39 8.02 -36.51
C GLN A 80 -17.94 9.38 -36.07
N GLU A 81 -18.55 9.44 -34.88
CA GLU A 81 -19.24 10.64 -34.38
C GLU A 81 -18.32 11.59 -33.60
N SER A 82 -17.12 11.13 -33.22
CA SER A 82 -16.17 11.94 -32.46
C SER A 82 -15.21 12.71 -33.37
N PRO A 83 -14.79 13.93 -32.99
CA PRO A 83 -13.76 14.66 -33.73
C PRO A 83 -12.43 13.90 -33.82
N HIS A 84 -11.57 14.25 -34.78
CA HIS A 84 -10.22 13.70 -34.84
C HIS A 84 -9.42 14.07 -33.58
N ASN A 85 -8.45 13.21 -33.22
CA ASN A 85 -7.64 13.30 -32.00
C ASN A 85 -8.47 13.18 -30.72
N SER A 86 -9.58 12.43 -30.77
CA SER A 86 -10.40 12.18 -29.59
C SER A 86 -9.80 11.11 -28.70
N ILE A 87 -10.11 11.19 -27.41
CA ILE A 87 -9.88 10.11 -26.46
C ILE A 87 -11.21 9.40 -26.28
N ILE A 88 -11.25 8.12 -26.63
CA ILE A 88 -12.45 7.29 -26.55
C ILE A 88 -12.26 6.30 -25.41
N MET A 89 -13.17 6.36 -24.44
CA MET A 89 -13.19 5.45 -23.31
C MET A 89 -14.31 4.42 -23.51
N VAL A 90 -13.95 3.15 -23.56
CA VAL A 90 -14.89 2.02 -23.64
C VAL A 90 -14.98 1.38 -22.26
N LEU A 91 -16.17 1.41 -21.67
CA LEU A 91 -16.44 0.89 -20.32
C LEU A 91 -17.32 -0.36 -20.46
N THR A 92 -16.87 -1.51 -19.98
CA THR A 92 -17.63 -2.78 -20.08
C THR A 92 -17.17 -3.80 -19.03
N ASP A 93 -18.04 -4.72 -18.63
CA ASP A 93 -17.72 -5.91 -17.81
C ASP A 93 -17.72 -7.20 -18.65
N ALA A 94 -17.84 -7.07 -19.98
CA ALA A 94 -18.00 -8.17 -20.91
C ALA A 94 -16.93 -8.17 -22.02
N SER A 95 -16.68 -9.36 -22.56
CA SER A 95 -15.89 -9.56 -23.79
C SER A 95 -16.67 -9.09 -25.03
N ALA A 96 -15.99 -8.83 -26.15
CA ALA A 96 -16.64 -8.39 -27.39
C ALA A 96 -17.24 -9.58 -28.15
N LYS A 97 -18.55 -9.57 -28.42
CA LYS A 97 -19.26 -10.59 -29.23
C LYS A 97 -18.92 -10.50 -30.71
N ASP A 98 -18.69 -9.28 -31.18
CA ASP A 98 -18.49 -8.89 -32.57
C ASP A 98 -17.00 -8.81 -32.97
N TYR A 99 -16.11 -9.40 -32.18
CA TYR A 99 -14.66 -9.42 -32.45
C TYR A 99 -14.28 -10.15 -33.74
N ASN A 100 -15.11 -11.10 -34.18
CA ASN A 100 -14.85 -11.96 -35.34
C ASN A 100 -15.43 -11.39 -36.66
N ASP A 101 -16.14 -10.26 -36.61
CA ASP A 101 -16.57 -9.54 -37.81
C ASP A 101 -15.36 -8.79 -38.43
N ALA A 102 -14.70 -9.45 -39.38
CA ALA A 102 -13.52 -8.90 -40.04
C ALA A 102 -13.79 -7.57 -40.76
N VAL A 103 -15.02 -7.31 -41.24
CA VAL A 103 -15.37 -6.05 -41.91
C VAL A 103 -15.41 -4.94 -40.87
N LEU A 104 -16.15 -5.15 -39.78
CA LEU A 104 -16.24 -4.21 -38.67
C LEU A 104 -14.86 -3.86 -38.09
N ILE A 105 -14.04 -4.87 -37.80
CA ILE A 105 -12.71 -4.66 -37.21
C ILE A 105 -11.80 -3.88 -38.16
N ASN A 106 -11.84 -4.14 -39.47
CA ASN A 106 -11.05 -3.40 -40.44
C ASN A 106 -11.49 -1.94 -40.56
N GLU A 107 -12.79 -1.67 -40.50
CA GLU A 107 -13.32 -0.30 -40.46
C GLU A 107 -12.85 0.45 -39.21
N ILE A 108 -12.90 -0.18 -38.02
CA ILE A 108 -12.40 0.41 -36.77
C ILE A 108 -10.91 0.75 -36.90
N LYS A 109 -10.10 -0.17 -37.42
CA LYS A 109 -8.67 0.06 -37.65
C LYS A 109 -8.41 1.24 -38.59
N SER A 110 -9.21 1.34 -39.66
CA SER A 110 -9.14 2.48 -40.60
C SER A 110 -9.50 3.79 -39.91
N LEU A 111 -10.61 3.82 -39.16
CA LEU A 111 -11.06 5.01 -38.42
C LEU A 111 -10.05 5.47 -37.37
N ILE A 112 -9.40 4.55 -36.66
CA ILE A 112 -8.33 4.88 -35.69
C ILE A 112 -7.15 5.54 -36.41
N SER A 113 -6.77 5.02 -37.58
CA SER A 113 -5.67 5.59 -38.37
C SER A 113 -6.01 6.95 -38.97
N GLU A 114 -7.25 7.17 -39.39
CA GLU A 114 -7.71 8.43 -39.99
C GLU A 114 -7.91 9.53 -38.95
N THR A 115 -8.53 9.17 -37.83
CA THR A 115 -8.87 10.13 -36.77
C THR A 115 -7.70 10.41 -35.84
N GLU A 116 -6.69 9.54 -35.79
CA GLU A 116 -5.61 9.57 -34.79
C GLU A 116 -6.14 9.54 -33.34
N SER A 117 -7.33 8.99 -33.12
CA SER A 117 -7.94 8.86 -31.79
C SER A 117 -7.23 7.79 -30.96
N GLN A 118 -7.29 7.94 -29.63
CA GLN A 118 -6.78 6.95 -28.67
C GLN A 118 -7.96 6.21 -28.04
N VAL A 119 -7.87 4.88 -27.94
CA VAL A 119 -8.95 4.04 -27.37
C VAL A 119 -8.48 3.41 -26.07
N PHE A 120 -9.15 3.78 -24.98
CA PHE A 120 -8.92 3.27 -23.64
C PHE A 120 -10.04 2.31 -23.28
N PHE A 121 -9.70 1.05 -23.02
CA PHE A 121 -10.65 0.07 -22.51
C PHE A 121 -10.54 0.02 -20.98
N MET A 122 -11.66 0.19 -20.28
CA MET A 122 -11.77 -0.03 -18.85
C MET A 122 -12.74 -1.18 -18.62
N ILE A 123 -12.17 -2.32 -18.24
CA ILE A 123 -12.86 -3.60 -18.15
C ILE A 123 -13.01 -3.97 -16.67
N THR A 124 -14.23 -4.01 -16.15
CA THR A 124 -14.52 -4.32 -14.73
C THR A 124 -14.83 -5.80 -14.48
N GLY A 125 -15.08 -6.56 -15.55
CA GLY A 125 -15.44 -7.97 -15.51
C GLY A 125 -14.97 -8.73 -16.75
N LEU A 126 -14.97 -10.06 -16.69
CA LEU A 126 -14.68 -10.92 -17.83
C LEU A 126 -15.79 -11.95 -17.96
N CYS A 127 -16.28 -12.16 -19.18
CA CYS A 127 -17.20 -13.25 -19.48
C CYS A 127 -16.51 -14.64 -19.41
N SER A 128 -15.20 -14.68 -19.63
CA SER A 128 -14.40 -15.89 -19.72
C SER A 128 -13.01 -15.67 -19.09
N ASN A 129 -11.93 -15.73 -19.87
CA ASN A 129 -10.57 -15.49 -19.42
C ASN A 129 -9.86 -14.48 -20.35
N THR A 130 -8.69 -14.00 -19.94
CA THR A 130 -7.90 -13.00 -20.67
C THR A 130 -7.24 -13.51 -21.95
N GLU A 131 -7.27 -14.83 -22.19
CA GLU A 131 -6.74 -15.46 -23.41
C GLU A 131 -7.83 -15.66 -24.47
N ASP A 132 -9.09 -15.38 -24.13
CA ASP A 132 -10.21 -15.45 -25.06
C ASP A 132 -10.00 -14.46 -26.21
N PRO A 133 -10.10 -14.92 -27.48
CA PRO A 133 -10.07 -14.04 -28.65
C PRO A 133 -10.97 -12.81 -28.51
N ALA A 134 -12.15 -12.95 -27.90
CA ALA A 134 -13.10 -11.88 -27.63
C ALA A 134 -12.58 -10.80 -26.66
N PHE A 135 -11.58 -11.12 -25.85
CA PHE A 135 -10.86 -10.17 -24.99
C PHE A 135 -9.58 -9.64 -25.67
N THR A 136 -8.84 -10.50 -26.38
CA THR A 136 -7.57 -10.11 -27.02
C THR A 136 -7.72 -8.98 -28.05
N ILE A 137 -8.90 -8.84 -28.66
CA ILE A 137 -9.19 -7.72 -29.58
C ILE A 137 -9.04 -6.35 -28.91
N TYR A 138 -9.38 -6.21 -27.62
CA TYR A 138 -9.19 -4.96 -26.90
C TYR A 138 -7.71 -4.58 -26.76
N ARG A 139 -6.85 -5.58 -26.53
CA ARG A 139 -5.38 -5.39 -26.48
C ARG A 139 -4.86 -4.94 -27.86
N GLU A 140 -5.35 -5.55 -28.93
CA GLU A 140 -4.95 -5.16 -30.29
C GLU A 140 -5.35 -3.70 -30.61
N ILE A 141 -6.61 -3.34 -30.36
CA ILE A 141 -7.14 -2.01 -30.66
C ILE A 141 -6.49 -0.92 -29.80
N SER A 142 -6.28 -1.17 -28.50
CA SER A 142 -5.57 -0.22 -27.63
C SER A 142 -4.13 -0.01 -28.09
N ARG A 143 -3.40 -1.06 -28.48
CA ARG A 143 -2.05 -0.94 -29.05
C ARG A 143 -2.03 -0.10 -30.33
N LEU A 144 -2.93 -0.39 -31.28
CA LEU A 144 -3.02 0.33 -32.55
C LEU A 144 -3.38 1.80 -32.37
N SER A 145 -4.27 2.10 -31.44
CA SER A 145 -4.71 3.47 -31.14
C SER A 145 -3.76 4.23 -30.21
N PHE A 146 -2.66 3.62 -29.74
CA PHE A 146 -1.83 4.21 -28.66
C PHE A 146 -2.62 4.53 -27.39
N GLY A 147 -3.71 3.80 -27.15
CA GLY A 147 -4.42 3.80 -25.90
C GLY A 147 -3.95 2.66 -24.98
N HIS A 148 -4.83 2.27 -24.06
CA HIS A 148 -4.53 1.28 -23.03
C HIS A 148 -5.72 0.37 -22.76
N LEU A 149 -5.43 -0.82 -22.25
CA LEU A 149 -6.42 -1.75 -21.73
C LEU A 149 -6.24 -1.84 -20.22
N TYR A 150 -7.30 -1.58 -19.45
CA TYR A 150 -7.26 -1.69 -18.00
C TYR A 150 -8.27 -2.73 -17.56
N GLN A 151 -7.77 -3.79 -16.93
CA GLN A 151 -8.61 -4.72 -16.19
C GLN A 151 -8.64 -4.26 -14.73
N LEU A 152 -9.80 -3.80 -14.29
CA LEU A 152 -10.00 -3.12 -13.03
C LEU A 152 -10.88 -3.97 -12.12
N ASP A 153 -10.52 -4.02 -10.83
CA ASP A 153 -11.52 -4.34 -9.83
C ASP A 153 -12.34 -3.08 -9.52
N LEU A 154 -13.59 -3.26 -9.10
CA LEU A 154 -14.50 -2.17 -8.76
C LEU A 154 -13.84 -1.08 -7.86
N PRO A 155 -13.15 -1.43 -6.77
CA PRO A 155 -12.49 -0.44 -5.91
C PRO A 155 -11.40 0.39 -6.63
N SER A 156 -10.73 -0.16 -7.64
CA SER A 156 -9.66 0.53 -8.38
C SER A 156 -10.18 1.45 -9.49
N LEU A 157 -11.49 1.42 -9.79
CA LEU A 157 -12.08 2.14 -10.90
C LEU A 157 -11.81 3.66 -10.80
N GLY A 158 -12.01 4.24 -9.62
CA GLY A 158 -11.73 5.65 -9.38
C GLY A 158 -10.29 6.07 -9.67
N SER A 159 -9.32 5.31 -9.15
CA SER A 159 -7.89 5.53 -9.44
C SER A 159 -7.57 5.45 -10.93
N ALA A 160 -8.26 4.58 -11.68
CA ALA A 160 -8.15 4.50 -13.13
C ALA A 160 -8.65 5.74 -13.86
N PHE A 161 -9.77 6.31 -13.42
CA PHE A 161 -10.23 7.59 -13.93
C PHE A 161 -9.26 8.72 -13.60
N ARG A 162 -8.62 8.71 -12.42
CA ARG A 162 -7.58 9.69 -12.05
C ARG A 162 -6.38 9.63 -12.99
N TYR A 163 -5.90 8.43 -13.24
CA TYR A 163 -4.81 8.19 -14.16
C TYR A 163 -5.16 8.59 -15.60
N VAL A 164 -6.32 8.19 -16.10
CA VAL A 164 -6.77 8.56 -17.45
C VAL A 164 -6.99 10.07 -17.56
N GLY A 165 -7.50 10.71 -16.50
CA GLY A 165 -7.57 12.18 -16.40
C GLY A 165 -6.21 12.84 -16.62
N SER A 166 -5.14 12.29 -16.03
CA SER A 166 -3.77 12.79 -16.24
C SER A 166 -3.23 12.58 -17.67
N ILE A 167 -3.76 11.59 -18.40
CA ILE A 167 -3.46 11.41 -19.83
C ILE A 167 -4.28 12.39 -20.68
N ILE A 168 -5.57 12.55 -20.37
CA ILE A 168 -6.47 13.47 -21.05
C ILE A 168 -6.00 14.91 -20.91
N ALA A 169 -5.35 15.26 -19.78
CA ALA A 169 -4.76 16.56 -19.44
C ALA A 169 -3.75 17.15 -20.45
N ARG A 170 -3.50 16.50 -21.60
CA ARG A 170 -2.54 16.93 -22.62
C ARG A 170 -3.19 17.78 -23.74
N PRO A 171 -2.57 18.89 -24.17
CA PRO A 171 -3.10 19.71 -25.26
C PRO A 171 -3.23 18.89 -26.55
N ALA A 172 -4.32 19.08 -27.28
CA ALA A 172 -4.53 18.43 -28.57
C ALA A 172 -3.33 18.71 -29.51
N LYS A 173 -2.85 17.66 -30.21
CA LYS A 173 -1.69 17.70 -31.13
C LYS A 173 -0.34 18.07 -30.49
N SER A 174 -0.25 18.12 -29.16
CA SER A 174 1.02 18.33 -28.46
C SER A 174 1.80 17.02 -28.25
N SER A 175 1.11 15.88 -28.25
CA SER A 175 1.72 14.56 -28.13
C SER A 175 2.13 13.98 -29.48
N GLN A 176 3.24 13.28 -29.47
CA GLN A 176 3.79 12.51 -30.58
C GLN A 176 3.95 11.07 -30.11
N ARG A 177 3.32 10.14 -30.83
CA ARG A 177 3.45 8.69 -30.60
C ARG A 177 4.87 8.25 -30.99
N ILE A 178 5.67 7.75 -30.02
CA ILE A 178 7.08 7.38 -30.25
C ILE A 178 7.26 5.87 -30.28
N PHE A 179 6.70 5.16 -29.31
CA PHE A 179 6.92 3.72 -29.17
C PHE A 179 5.71 3.06 -28.52
N SER A 180 5.35 1.87 -29.03
CA SER A 180 4.25 1.07 -28.51
C SER A 180 4.57 -0.42 -28.70
N ARG A 181 4.59 -1.16 -27.59
CA ARG A 181 4.86 -2.59 -27.56
C ARG A 181 4.00 -3.28 -26.50
N ASP A 182 3.63 -4.51 -26.82
CA ASP A 182 3.03 -5.46 -25.90
C ASP A 182 4.00 -6.62 -25.75
N TYR A 183 4.08 -7.15 -24.54
CA TYR A 183 4.98 -8.21 -24.15
C TYR A 183 4.21 -9.32 -23.44
N GLU A 184 4.70 -10.54 -23.60
CA GLU A 184 4.34 -11.66 -22.74
C GLU A 184 5.26 -11.69 -21.50
N SER A 185 5.00 -12.59 -20.56
CA SER A 185 5.79 -12.70 -19.32
C SER A 185 7.29 -12.85 -19.60
N GLY A 186 8.14 -12.22 -18.78
CA GLY A 186 9.60 -12.36 -18.88
C GLY A 186 10.33 -11.03 -18.97
N GLU A 187 11.59 -11.08 -19.43
CA GLU A 187 12.47 -9.92 -19.63
C GLU A 187 12.59 -9.59 -21.12
N HIS A 188 12.43 -8.32 -21.46
CA HIS A 188 12.47 -7.82 -22.83
C HIS A 188 13.30 -6.55 -22.92
N SER A 189 13.90 -6.34 -24.09
CA SER A 189 14.77 -5.20 -24.37
C SER A 189 14.47 -4.64 -25.74
N ASP A 190 14.19 -3.34 -25.82
CA ASP A 190 13.87 -2.64 -27.05
C ASP A 190 14.58 -1.30 -27.13
N THR A 191 14.54 -0.71 -28.33
CA THR A 191 15.05 0.65 -28.56
C THR A 191 14.01 1.50 -29.28
N PHE A 192 13.93 2.77 -28.90
CA PHE A 192 13.11 3.76 -29.58
C PHE A 192 13.91 5.03 -29.85
N SER A 193 13.42 5.90 -30.74
CA SER A 193 14.12 7.14 -31.09
C SER A 193 13.32 8.36 -30.66
N VAL A 194 13.95 9.22 -29.86
CA VAL A 194 13.40 10.52 -29.47
C VAL A 194 13.76 11.54 -30.57
N PRO A 195 12.78 12.13 -31.27
CA PRO A 195 13.02 13.14 -32.30
C PRO A 195 13.56 14.46 -31.71
N GLU A 196 13.98 15.40 -32.56
CA GLU A 196 14.40 16.73 -32.08
C GLU A 196 13.24 17.56 -31.56
N LYS A 197 13.49 18.27 -30.45
CA LYS A 197 12.59 19.23 -29.78
C LYS A 197 11.35 18.60 -29.13
N LEU A 198 11.57 17.77 -28.12
CA LEU A 198 10.54 17.34 -27.19
C LEU A 198 10.79 17.90 -25.79
N THR A 199 9.71 18.28 -25.14
CA THR A 199 9.70 18.86 -23.79
C THR A 199 9.72 17.83 -22.70
N GLU A 200 9.05 16.72 -22.98
CA GLU A 200 8.81 15.66 -22.03
C GLU A 200 8.58 14.39 -22.83
N VAL A 201 9.05 13.26 -22.31
CA VAL A 201 8.66 11.94 -22.75
C VAL A 201 7.90 11.30 -21.60
N ILE A 202 6.68 10.88 -21.89
CA ILE A 202 5.83 10.16 -20.95
C ILE A 202 5.81 8.70 -21.37
N MET A 203 6.06 7.83 -20.41
CA MET A 203 6.01 6.39 -20.57
C MET A 203 4.89 5.87 -19.70
N THR A 204 3.91 5.24 -20.31
CA THR A 204 2.77 4.63 -19.63
C THR A 204 2.89 3.13 -19.77
N THR A 205 2.71 2.45 -18.66
CA THR A 205 2.79 1.00 -18.59
C THR A 205 1.48 0.40 -18.12
N GLU A 206 1.23 -0.84 -18.52
CA GLU A 206 0.06 -1.64 -18.17
C GLU A 206 0.51 -3.04 -17.77
N GLY A 207 -0.19 -3.64 -16.81
CA GLY A 207 0.09 -5.01 -16.35
C GLY A 207 1.16 -5.07 -15.25
N SER A 208 1.50 -6.29 -14.86
CA SER A 208 2.37 -6.54 -13.69
C SER A 208 3.86 -6.41 -14.03
N ILE A 209 4.33 -5.17 -14.19
CA ILE A 209 5.75 -4.86 -14.41
C ILE A 209 6.51 -4.90 -13.09
N THR A 210 7.57 -5.72 -13.03
CA THR A 210 8.46 -5.85 -11.86
C THR A 210 9.69 -4.96 -11.96
N SER A 211 10.14 -4.64 -13.18
CA SER A 211 11.28 -3.75 -13.42
C SER A 211 11.10 -2.98 -14.72
N LEU A 212 11.37 -1.67 -14.68
CA LEU A 212 11.47 -0.81 -15.84
C LEU A 212 12.75 0.02 -15.74
N GLN A 213 13.65 -0.14 -16.70
CA GLN A 213 14.90 0.61 -16.80
C GLN A 213 15.01 1.28 -18.16
N VAL A 214 15.43 2.54 -18.16
CA VAL A 214 15.58 3.31 -19.38
C VAL A 214 16.97 3.93 -19.42
N ALA A 215 17.62 3.83 -20.57
CA ALA A 215 18.90 4.46 -20.83
C ALA A 215 18.79 5.45 -22.00
N GLY A 216 19.40 6.62 -21.82
CA GLY A 216 19.44 7.67 -22.82
C GLY A 216 20.46 7.38 -23.94
N PRO A 217 20.60 8.30 -24.91
CA PRO A 217 21.50 8.12 -26.07
C PRO A 217 22.98 7.98 -25.73
N ASP A 218 23.39 8.46 -24.56
CA ASP A 218 24.75 8.33 -24.02
C ASP A 218 24.94 7.02 -23.23
N LYS A 219 23.97 6.10 -23.27
CA LYS A 219 23.91 4.86 -22.50
C LYS A 219 23.84 5.06 -20.97
N SER A 220 23.65 6.30 -20.51
CA SER A 220 23.45 6.57 -19.09
C SER A 220 22.03 6.18 -18.68
N ARG A 221 21.88 5.62 -17.47
CA ARG A 221 20.56 5.34 -16.90
C ARG A 221 19.84 6.64 -16.59
N VAL A 222 18.57 6.71 -16.98
CA VAL A 222 17.71 7.86 -16.73
C VAL A 222 16.88 7.60 -15.48
N ALA A 223 16.90 8.55 -14.55
CA ALA A 223 16.01 8.53 -13.40
C ALA A 223 14.58 8.82 -13.88
N LEU A 224 13.70 7.83 -13.79
CA LEU A 224 12.30 7.98 -14.15
C LEU A 224 11.55 8.66 -13.00
N LYS A 225 11.02 9.86 -13.25
CA LYS A 225 10.09 10.49 -12.31
C LYS A 225 8.78 9.74 -12.42
N LYS A 226 8.41 8.98 -11.39
CA LYS A 226 7.10 8.35 -11.34
C LYS A 226 6.05 9.43 -11.11
N VAL A 227 5.18 9.62 -12.09
CA VAL A 227 4.06 10.58 -12.05
C VAL A 227 2.87 9.95 -11.33
N MET A 228 2.66 8.66 -11.56
CA MET A 228 1.58 7.89 -10.93
C MET A 228 1.95 6.41 -10.91
N SER A 229 1.57 5.71 -9.84
CA SER A 229 1.70 4.25 -9.71
C SER A 229 0.36 3.70 -9.26
N GLU A 230 -0.23 2.83 -10.05
CA GLU A 230 -1.43 2.09 -9.69
C GLU A 230 -1.20 0.59 -9.91
N LYS A 231 -2.09 -0.23 -9.37
CA LYS A 231 -2.00 -1.70 -9.45
C LYS A 231 -1.91 -2.23 -10.88
N TRP A 232 -2.57 -1.57 -11.82
CA TRP A 232 -2.76 -2.01 -13.21
C TRP A 232 -1.91 -1.23 -14.21
N GLY A 233 -1.17 -0.21 -13.76
CA GLY A 233 -0.35 0.61 -14.63
C GLY A 233 0.49 1.66 -13.91
N SER A 234 1.45 2.24 -14.61
CA SER A 234 2.29 3.29 -14.05
C SER A 234 2.66 4.30 -15.13
N MET A 235 2.76 5.57 -14.72
CA MET A 235 3.18 6.65 -15.60
C MET A 235 4.49 7.21 -15.10
N TYR A 236 5.43 7.31 -16.03
CA TYR A 236 6.75 7.87 -15.81
C TYR A 236 6.94 9.06 -16.74
N SER A 237 7.61 10.09 -16.26
CA SER A 237 7.97 11.25 -17.05
C SER A 237 9.49 11.45 -17.04
N VAL A 238 10.00 11.85 -18.20
CA VAL A 238 11.36 12.35 -18.41
C VAL A 238 11.27 13.71 -19.10
N ARG A 239 11.59 14.78 -18.37
CA ARG A 239 11.64 16.15 -18.91
C ARG A 239 12.95 16.42 -19.65
N GLY A 240 12.88 17.23 -20.71
CA GLY A 240 14.03 17.60 -21.55
C GLY A 240 14.80 16.40 -22.12
N PRO A 241 14.14 15.40 -22.74
CA PRO A 241 14.81 14.21 -23.23
C PRO A 241 15.83 14.56 -24.33
N LYS A 242 17.06 14.05 -24.21
CA LYS A 242 18.08 14.17 -25.27
C LYS A 242 17.59 13.49 -26.55
N LYS A 243 17.73 14.17 -27.70
CA LYS A 243 17.54 13.57 -29.02
C LYS A 243 18.45 12.35 -29.19
N GLY A 244 17.92 11.26 -29.74
CA GLY A 244 18.72 10.10 -30.12
C GLY A 244 18.00 8.78 -29.88
N SER A 245 18.77 7.70 -29.92
CA SER A 245 18.28 6.35 -29.63
C SER A 245 18.28 6.10 -28.12
N TRP A 246 17.14 5.67 -27.60
CA TRP A 246 16.91 5.31 -26.21
C TRP A 246 16.71 3.82 -26.11
N LYS A 247 17.17 3.23 -25.01
CA LYS A 247 16.99 1.81 -24.70
C LYS A 247 16.00 1.66 -23.55
N ILE A 248 15.10 0.70 -23.68
CA ILE A 248 14.14 0.32 -22.65
C ILE A 248 14.30 -1.16 -22.34
N ASP A 249 14.51 -1.47 -21.07
CA ASP A 249 14.59 -2.82 -20.53
C ASP A 249 13.41 -3.01 -19.56
N VAL A 250 12.55 -3.98 -19.83
CA VAL A 250 11.32 -4.24 -19.07
C VAL A 250 11.28 -5.69 -18.62
N SER A 251 10.80 -5.91 -17.41
CA SER A 251 10.51 -7.24 -16.88
C SER A 251 9.11 -7.25 -16.26
N GLY A 252 8.32 -8.28 -16.55
CA GLY A 252 6.95 -8.39 -16.05
C GLY A 252 6.46 -9.82 -15.88
N LYS A 253 5.42 -9.98 -15.05
CA LYS A 253 4.68 -11.23 -14.86
C LYS A 253 3.40 -11.19 -15.69
N GLY A 254 3.25 -12.13 -16.64
CA GLY A 254 2.11 -12.15 -17.56
C GLY A 254 2.15 -11.06 -18.63
N PRO A 255 1.06 -10.90 -19.41
CA PRO A 255 0.94 -9.87 -20.43
C PRO A 255 1.10 -8.46 -19.85
N HIS A 256 1.86 -7.62 -20.53
CA HIS A 256 2.07 -6.23 -20.14
C HIS A 256 2.37 -5.36 -21.36
N SER A 257 2.14 -4.06 -21.24
CA SER A 257 2.30 -3.12 -22.36
C SER A 257 3.07 -1.86 -21.95
N ILE A 258 3.78 -1.29 -22.92
CA ILE A 258 4.46 -0.01 -22.78
C ILE A 258 4.04 0.88 -23.95
N ARG A 259 3.66 2.12 -23.63
CA ARG A 259 3.49 3.21 -24.59
C ARG A 259 4.42 4.35 -24.22
N VAL A 260 5.01 4.99 -25.22
CA VAL A 260 5.88 6.15 -25.06
C VAL A 260 5.38 7.25 -25.98
N GLU A 261 5.08 8.39 -25.38
CA GLU A 261 4.62 9.60 -26.06
C GLU A 261 5.56 10.76 -25.74
N GLY A 262 5.94 11.52 -26.76
CA GLY A 262 6.72 12.74 -26.60
C GLY A 262 5.82 13.97 -26.66
N LEU A 263 5.98 14.90 -25.74
CA LEU A 263 5.26 16.17 -25.75
C LEU A 263 6.11 17.27 -26.39
N LYS A 264 5.65 17.88 -27.48
CA LYS A 264 6.31 19.03 -28.14
C LYS A 264 6.15 20.33 -27.38
N VAL A 265 5.12 20.41 -26.55
CA VAL A 265 4.81 21.51 -25.62
C VAL A 265 4.25 20.82 -24.38
N PRO A 266 4.77 21.08 -23.16
CA PRO A 266 4.25 20.41 -21.99
C PRO A 266 2.82 20.88 -21.76
N SER A 267 1.98 20.06 -21.13
CA SER A 267 0.55 20.29 -20.96
C SER A 267 0.17 21.42 -19.99
N THR A 268 1.15 22.25 -19.69
CA THR A 268 1.20 23.14 -18.55
C THR A 268 1.34 24.55 -19.05
N ALA A 269 0.88 25.49 -18.24
CA ALA A 269 0.84 26.86 -18.64
C ALA A 269 2.23 27.46 -18.90
N LEU A 270 2.49 27.76 -20.17
CA LEU A 270 3.70 28.47 -20.57
C LEU A 270 3.60 29.95 -20.19
N THR A 271 4.65 30.43 -19.53
CA THR A 271 4.85 31.84 -19.22
C THR A 271 6.30 32.22 -19.50
N SER A 272 6.56 33.50 -19.75
CA SER A 272 7.95 34.00 -19.85
C SER A 272 8.61 34.17 -18.48
N HIS A 273 7.84 34.15 -17.38
CA HIS A 273 8.34 34.40 -16.02
C HIS A 273 7.61 33.53 -14.98
N CYS A 274 8.35 32.95 -14.03
CA CYS A 274 7.81 32.11 -12.96
C CYS A 274 6.89 32.84 -11.99
N ILE A 275 6.98 34.17 -11.89
CA ILE A 275 6.12 34.97 -11.00
C ILE A 275 4.63 34.91 -11.38
N LYS A 276 4.32 34.39 -12.57
CA LYS A 276 2.95 34.19 -13.03
C LYS A 276 2.36 32.83 -12.63
N CYS A 277 3.16 31.90 -12.12
CA CYS A 277 2.66 30.61 -11.64
C CYS A 277 1.79 30.80 -10.40
N ASP A 278 0.85 29.87 -10.21
CA ASP A 278 0.08 29.78 -8.96
C ASP A 278 1.03 29.55 -7.76
N PRO A 279 0.77 30.09 -6.56
CA PRO A 279 1.56 29.79 -5.37
C PRO A 279 1.65 28.29 -5.03
N ASN A 280 0.64 27.51 -5.41
CA ASN A 280 0.58 26.06 -5.25
C ASN A 280 1.13 25.31 -6.47
N ALA A 281 1.89 25.98 -7.34
CA ALA A 281 2.62 25.35 -8.45
C ALA A 281 4.14 25.40 -8.24
N THR A 282 4.84 24.46 -8.87
CA THR A 282 6.27 24.52 -9.13
C THR A 282 6.51 25.19 -10.48
N CYS A 283 7.64 25.88 -10.62
CA CYS A 283 8.06 26.48 -11.88
C CYS A 283 9.37 25.87 -12.34
N GLU A 284 9.40 25.36 -13.57
CA GLU A 284 10.59 24.79 -14.18
C GLU A 284 10.94 25.51 -15.50
N ASP A 285 12.23 25.56 -15.81
CA ASP A 285 12.75 26.11 -17.05
C ASP A 285 12.68 25.11 -18.20
N TYR A 286 12.14 25.55 -19.33
CA TYR A 286 12.07 24.77 -20.55
C TYR A 286 12.35 25.63 -21.79
N ASP A 287 13.54 25.46 -22.38
CA ASP A 287 13.96 26.13 -23.63
C ASP A 287 13.69 27.66 -23.64
N GLY A 288 14.01 28.32 -22.52
CA GLY A 288 13.78 29.76 -22.31
C GLY A 288 12.35 30.15 -21.93
N SER A 289 11.41 29.21 -21.93
CA SER A 289 10.06 29.38 -21.38
C SER A 289 9.98 28.81 -19.96
N LYS A 290 9.08 29.36 -19.13
CA LYS A 290 8.79 28.87 -17.79
C LYS A 290 7.50 28.06 -17.81
N VAL A 291 7.52 26.91 -17.16
CA VAL A 291 6.43 25.95 -17.14
C VAL A 291 5.94 25.77 -15.71
N CYS A 292 4.68 26.08 -15.47
CA CYS A 292 4.06 25.93 -14.15
C CYS A 292 3.35 24.57 -14.03
N THR A 293 3.65 23.78 -13.00
CA THR A 293 2.94 22.51 -12.70
C THR A 293 2.37 22.57 -11.29
N CYS A 294 1.09 22.24 -11.08
CA CYS A 294 0.54 22.19 -9.71
C CYS A 294 1.32 21.20 -8.84
N LYS A 295 1.52 21.54 -7.57
CA LYS A 295 2.16 20.67 -6.57
C LYS A 295 1.26 19.45 -6.30
N GLU A 296 1.82 18.41 -5.70
CA GLU A 296 1.04 17.27 -5.20
C GLU A 296 -0.07 17.75 -4.26
N GLY A 297 -1.25 17.12 -4.33
CA GLY A 297 -2.47 17.54 -3.63
C GLY A 297 -3.24 18.69 -4.30
N PHE A 298 -2.81 19.15 -5.49
CA PHE A 298 -3.51 20.21 -6.23
C PHE A 298 -3.77 19.82 -7.69
N LEU A 299 -4.92 20.25 -8.21
CA LEU A 299 -5.33 20.10 -9.61
C LEU A 299 -5.34 21.45 -10.35
N GLY A 300 -4.95 21.42 -11.62
CA GLY A 300 -5.10 22.56 -12.52
C GLY A 300 -3.97 22.68 -13.54
N ASN A 301 -3.91 23.85 -14.18
CA ASN A 301 -2.99 24.11 -15.30
C ASN A 301 -1.64 24.71 -14.88
N GLY A 302 -1.41 24.88 -13.58
CA GLY A 302 -0.20 25.49 -13.01
C GLY A 302 -0.24 27.02 -12.88
N LEU A 303 -1.08 27.74 -13.62
CA LEU A 303 -1.38 29.17 -13.35
C LEU A 303 -2.54 29.34 -12.37
N ARG A 304 -3.40 28.33 -12.32
CA ARG A 304 -4.48 28.20 -11.35
C ARG A 304 -4.46 26.78 -10.85
N CYS A 305 -4.23 26.63 -9.55
CA CYS A 305 -4.26 25.35 -8.86
C CYS A 305 -5.35 25.41 -7.79
N SER A 306 -6.26 24.44 -7.82
CA SER A 306 -7.23 24.20 -6.75
C SER A 306 -6.83 22.96 -5.98
N ASP A 307 -7.26 22.91 -4.72
CA ASP A 307 -7.13 21.74 -3.85
C ASP A 307 -7.75 20.49 -4.49
N ASP A 308 -7.07 19.34 -4.41
CA ASP A 308 -7.60 18.03 -4.81
C ASP A 308 -8.24 17.37 -3.58
N ASP A 309 -9.54 17.61 -3.34
CA ASP A 309 -10.21 17.11 -2.13
C ASP A 309 -10.29 15.58 -2.14
N GLU A 310 -9.37 14.91 -1.44
CA GLU A 310 -9.32 13.45 -1.38
C GLU A 310 -10.48 12.85 -0.58
N CYS A 311 -11.20 13.65 0.20
CA CYS A 311 -12.37 13.22 0.96
C CYS A 311 -13.68 13.33 0.16
N ALA A 312 -13.68 14.04 -0.97
CA ALA A 312 -14.88 14.25 -1.78
C ALA A 312 -15.39 12.95 -2.45
N TYR A 313 -14.52 11.95 -2.62
CA TYR A 313 -14.86 10.69 -3.27
C TYR A 313 -14.36 9.49 -2.49
N ALA A 314 -15.21 8.47 -2.33
CA ALA A 314 -14.89 7.28 -1.53
C ALA A 314 -13.64 6.53 -2.00
N TRP A 315 -13.36 6.54 -3.31
CA TRP A 315 -12.21 5.88 -3.91
C TRP A 315 -10.90 6.68 -3.81
N LEU A 316 -10.96 7.98 -3.53
CA LEU A 316 -9.78 8.80 -3.19
C LEU A 316 -9.43 8.70 -1.71
N ASN A 317 -10.46 8.52 -0.87
CA ASN A 317 -10.34 8.46 0.57
C ASN A 317 -9.67 7.14 1.03
N LYS A 318 -8.41 7.23 1.47
CA LYS A 318 -7.67 6.08 2.03
C LYS A 318 -7.88 5.87 3.54
N CYS A 319 -8.70 6.68 4.20
CA CYS A 319 -9.00 6.58 5.62
C CYS A 319 -9.93 5.39 5.94
N ALA A 320 -9.51 4.17 5.63
CA ALA A 320 -10.16 2.96 6.13
C ALA A 320 -10.22 3.03 7.66
N GLU A 321 -11.32 2.62 8.28
CA GLU A 321 -11.50 2.65 9.74
C GLU A 321 -11.37 4.04 10.40
N GLY A 322 -11.64 5.10 9.65
CA GLY A 322 -11.61 6.48 10.15
C GLY A 322 -12.50 7.43 9.38
N THR A 323 -12.50 8.70 9.81
CA THR A 323 -13.15 9.81 9.10
C THR A 323 -12.09 10.64 8.37
N CYS A 324 -12.29 10.86 7.08
CA CYS A 324 -11.43 11.71 6.26
C CYS A 324 -11.71 13.19 6.53
N ILE A 325 -10.65 13.97 6.69
CA ILE A 325 -10.69 15.41 6.91
C ILE A 325 -9.77 16.05 5.87
N ASN A 326 -10.38 16.72 4.89
CA ASN A 326 -9.64 17.39 3.83
C ASN A 326 -8.88 18.60 4.38
N THR A 327 -7.68 18.84 3.86
CA THR A 327 -6.83 19.99 4.20
C THR A 327 -6.26 20.59 2.91
N ILE A 328 -5.77 21.83 2.94
CA ILE A 328 -5.24 22.42 1.70
C ILE A 328 -3.94 21.71 1.29
N GLY A 329 -3.99 21.04 0.13
CA GLY A 329 -2.90 20.29 -0.49
C GLY A 329 -2.72 18.86 0.05
N SER A 330 -3.63 18.35 0.89
CA SER A 330 -3.56 17.00 1.46
C SER A 330 -4.82 16.63 2.25
N TYR A 331 -4.83 15.51 2.94
CA TYR A 331 -5.90 15.13 3.86
C TYR A 331 -5.34 14.45 5.10
N THR A 332 -6.16 14.37 6.15
CA THR A 332 -5.83 13.64 7.37
C THR A 332 -6.96 12.69 7.74
N CYS A 333 -6.61 11.60 8.43
CA CYS A 333 -7.58 10.61 8.89
C CYS A 333 -7.75 10.69 10.40
N SER A 334 -8.99 10.93 10.85
CA SER A 334 -9.37 10.75 12.24
C SER A 334 -9.76 9.29 12.45
N CYS A 335 -8.82 8.46 12.91
CA CYS A 335 -9.05 7.03 13.12
C CYS A 335 -10.02 6.74 14.26
N ARG A 336 -10.75 5.62 14.15
CA ARG A 336 -11.55 5.07 15.26
C ARG A 336 -10.65 4.70 16.45
N SER A 337 -11.25 4.61 17.65
CA SER A 337 -10.54 4.16 18.85
C SER A 337 -9.83 2.81 18.61
N GLY A 338 -8.57 2.70 19.05
CA GLY A 338 -7.76 1.49 18.83
C GLY A 338 -6.92 1.51 17.55
N TYR A 339 -7.02 2.56 16.74
CA TYR A 339 -6.30 2.71 15.48
C TYR A 339 -5.46 4.00 15.44
N ILE A 340 -4.39 3.99 14.64
CA ILE A 340 -3.52 5.14 14.40
C ILE A 340 -3.20 5.27 12.91
N VAL A 341 -3.00 6.49 12.44
CA VAL A 341 -2.62 6.76 11.04
C VAL A 341 -1.18 6.31 10.80
N ASN A 342 -0.96 5.57 9.72
CA ASN A 342 0.38 5.24 9.22
C ASN A 342 0.88 6.27 8.18
N GLU A 343 2.07 6.05 7.61
CA GLU A 343 2.66 6.95 6.60
C GLU A 343 1.86 7.05 5.30
N ASP A 344 1.03 6.04 5.00
CA ASP A 344 0.18 5.98 3.80
C ASP A 344 -1.22 6.59 4.02
N TYR A 345 -1.45 7.29 5.14
CA TYR A 345 -2.74 7.85 5.54
C TYR A 345 -3.83 6.78 5.73
N ILE A 346 -3.45 5.58 6.18
CA ILE A 346 -4.36 4.48 6.48
C ILE A 346 -4.40 4.30 8.00
N CYS A 347 -5.60 4.14 8.56
CA CYS A 347 -5.72 3.76 9.97
C CYS A 347 -5.37 2.29 10.14
N VAL A 348 -4.30 2.03 10.89
CA VAL A 348 -3.86 0.68 11.24
C VAL A 348 -4.11 0.43 12.74
N PRO A 349 -4.37 -0.82 13.16
CA PRO A 349 -4.52 -1.14 14.57
C PRO A 349 -3.27 -0.70 15.35
N ILE A 350 -3.48 -0.11 16.53
CA ILE A 350 -2.38 0.22 17.44
C ILE A 350 -1.79 -1.10 17.97
N ASP A 351 -0.48 -1.26 17.81
CA ASP A 351 0.25 -2.31 18.52
C ASP A 351 0.58 -1.83 19.93
N TYR A 352 -0.22 -2.29 20.89
CA TYR A 352 -0.05 -1.95 22.30
C TYR A 352 1.04 -2.77 22.96
N CYS A 353 1.36 -3.96 22.44
CA CYS A 353 2.29 -4.89 23.08
C CYS A 353 3.76 -4.61 22.75
N THR A 354 4.09 -4.18 21.53
CA THR A 354 5.49 -3.93 21.13
C THR A 354 6.01 -2.56 21.53
N LYS A 355 5.14 -1.58 21.79
CA LYS A 355 5.52 -0.23 22.24
C LYS A 355 5.37 -0.10 23.77
N PRO A 356 6.48 -0.01 24.54
CA PRO A 356 6.44 0.05 26.00
C PRO A 356 5.61 1.20 26.56
N SER A 357 5.52 2.33 25.85
CA SER A 357 4.70 3.49 26.25
C SER A 357 3.19 3.24 26.21
N ASN A 358 2.76 2.24 25.42
CA ASN A 358 1.35 1.91 25.21
C ASN A 358 0.92 0.65 25.96
N ASN A 359 1.90 -0.18 26.37
CA ASN A 359 1.68 -1.38 27.15
C ASN A 359 1.54 -1.06 28.64
N LYS A 360 0.33 -1.20 29.19
CA LYS A 360 0.08 -1.04 30.63
C LYS A 360 -0.05 -2.37 31.38
N CYS A 361 0.21 -3.50 30.71
CA CYS A 361 0.16 -4.81 31.34
C CYS A 361 1.10 -4.88 32.56
N HIS A 362 0.69 -5.62 33.58
CA HIS A 362 1.54 -5.87 34.75
C HIS A 362 2.83 -6.59 34.31
N GLU A 363 3.96 -6.35 34.99
CA GLU A 363 5.26 -6.98 34.66
C GLU A 363 5.24 -8.53 34.75
N HIS A 364 4.22 -9.08 35.41
CA HIS A 364 3.96 -10.51 35.55
C HIS A 364 2.76 -10.95 34.70
N SER A 365 2.54 -10.33 33.54
CA SER A 365 1.47 -10.69 32.62
C SER A 365 1.95 -10.69 31.17
N THR A 366 1.22 -11.40 30.32
CA THR A 366 1.46 -11.46 28.88
C THR A 366 0.46 -10.58 28.15
N CYS A 367 0.96 -9.66 27.32
CA CYS A 367 0.14 -8.80 26.47
C CYS A 367 -0.26 -9.53 25.17
N THR A 368 -1.52 -9.41 24.77
CA THR A 368 -2.03 -9.88 23.47
C THR A 368 -2.83 -8.75 22.80
N ASN A 369 -2.45 -8.34 21.60
CA ASN A 369 -3.22 -7.35 20.84
C ASN A 369 -4.58 -7.93 20.42
N THR A 370 -5.61 -7.10 20.43
CA THR A 370 -6.97 -7.43 19.96
C THR A 370 -7.46 -6.37 18.98
N ASP A 371 -8.51 -6.66 18.21
CA ASP A 371 -9.16 -5.63 17.39
C ASP A 371 -9.70 -4.51 18.30
N GLY A 372 -9.16 -3.30 18.14
CA GLY A 372 -9.50 -2.13 18.96
C GLY A 372 -8.79 -2.01 20.32
N GLY A 373 -7.80 -2.85 20.66
CA GLY A 373 -7.15 -2.79 21.98
C GLY A 373 -6.09 -3.86 22.26
N TYR A 374 -5.98 -4.24 23.52
CA TYR A 374 -5.13 -5.35 23.98
C TYR A 374 -5.66 -5.93 25.29
N THR A 375 -5.31 -7.18 25.56
CA THR A 375 -5.57 -7.87 26.81
C THR A 375 -4.27 -8.27 27.48
N CYS A 376 -4.30 -8.30 28.81
CA CYS A 376 -3.19 -8.77 29.64
C CYS A 376 -3.64 -10.00 30.40
N THR A 377 -2.83 -11.04 30.43
CA THR A 377 -3.13 -12.27 31.18
C THR A 377 -2.04 -12.52 32.19
N CYS A 378 -2.37 -12.62 33.48
CA CYS A 378 -1.38 -12.90 34.51
C CYS A 378 -0.62 -14.19 34.22
N SER A 379 0.68 -14.16 34.51
CA SER A 379 1.57 -15.32 34.39
C SER A 379 1.16 -16.42 35.37
N PRO A 380 1.48 -17.69 35.10
CA PRO A 380 1.17 -18.79 36.01
C PRO A 380 1.63 -18.53 37.45
N GLY A 381 0.73 -18.74 38.43
CA GLY A 381 0.98 -18.49 39.85
C GLY A 381 0.58 -17.10 40.34
N PHE A 382 0.14 -16.22 39.43
CA PHE A 382 -0.48 -14.94 39.74
C PHE A 382 -1.94 -14.92 39.30
N GLU A 383 -2.79 -14.28 40.08
CA GLU A 383 -4.19 -14.01 39.75
C GLU A 383 -4.45 -12.50 39.77
N GLY A 384 -5.39 -12.08 38.95
CA GLY A 384 -5.69 -10.68 38.72
C GLY A 384 -6.31 -10.45 37.34
N ASP A 385 -6.45 -9.18 36.97
CA ASP A 385 -7.00 -8.77 35.68
C ASP A 385 -5.94 -8.60 34.57
N GLY A 386 -4.69 -8.97 34.87
CA GLY A 386 -3.54 -8.78 33.98
C GLY A 386 -2.88 -7.41 34.08
N PHE A 387 -3.55 -6.40 34.64
CA PHE A 387 -2.99 -5.08 34.93
C PHE A 387 -2.52 -4.95 36.38
N ASP A 388 -3.18 -5.66 37.31
CA ASP A 388 -2.73 -5.89 38.69
C ASP A 388 -2.70 -7.40 38.94
N CYS A 389 -1.50 -8.00 39.01
CA CYS A 389 -1.32 -9.43 39.22
C CYS A 389 -0.74 -9.70 40.60
N LYS A 390 -1.46 -10.45 41.44
CA LYS A 390 -1.04 -10.82 42.80
C LYS A 390 -0.77 -12.30 42.90
N TYR A 391 0.27 -12.66 43.64
CA TYR A 391 0.63 -14.05 43.87
C TYR A 391 -0.36 -14.70 44.86
N THR A 392 -1.12 -15.71 44.42
CA THR A 392 -2.23 -16.28 45.22
C THR A 392 -1.89 -17.55 46.01
N LYS A 393 -0.72 -18.14 45.85
CA LYS A 393 -0.30 -19.34 46.63
C LYS A 393 0.24 -19.03 48.04
N CYS A 394 -0.46 -18.19 48.82
CA CYS A 394 -0.12 -17.97 50.25
C CYS A 394 -1.13 -18.63 51.22
N THR A 395 -2.20 -19.28 50.76
CA THR A 395 -3.25 -19.80 51.66
C THR A 395 -3.07 -21.27 52.06
N ASP A 396 -2.36 -22.08 51.26
CA ASP A 396 -2.07 -23.49 51.54
C ASP A 396 -0.57 -23.78 51.32
N ILE A 397 0.26 -23.38 52.29
CA ILE A 397 1.72 -23.54 52.21
C ILE A 397 2.11 -24.91 52.79
N GLU A 398 1.95 -25.97 51.99
CA GLU A 398 2.44 -27.30 52.35
C GLU A 398 3.95 -27.44 52.12
N SER A 399 4.54 -26.61 51.25
CA SER A 399 5.98 -26.59 50.99
C SER A 399 6.48 -25.20 50.59
N LEU A 400 7.76 -24.92 50.86
CA LEU A 400 8.44 -23.69 50.43
C LEU A 400 8.72 -23.75 48.92
N ASP A 401 8.03 -22.95 48.12
CA ASP A 401 8.20 -22.88 46.66
C ASP A 401 8.84 -21.55 46.23
N PHE A 402 9.37 -21.51 45.02
CA PHE A 402 9.97 -20.30 44.45
C PHE A 402 9.64 -20.16 42.98
N VAL A 403 9.58 -18.92 42.52
CA VAL A 403 9.47 -18.59 41.09
C VAL A 403 10.88 -18.48 40.51
N LEU A 404 11.17 -19.27 39.48
CA LEU A 404 12.42 -19.19 38.73
C LEU A 404 12.20 -18.38 37.45
N LYS A 405 12.92 -17.26 37.30
CA LYS A 405 13.05 -16.54 36.03
C LYS A 405 14.46 -16.78 35.45
N CYS A 406 14.52 -17.24 34.22
CA CYS A 406 15.75 -17.47 33.46
C CYS A 406 15.95 -16.28 32.50
N GLY A 407 16.88 -15.37 32.80
CA GLY A 407 17.23 -14.22 31.96
C GLY A 407 18.37 -14.55 30.98
N GLU A 408 18.88 -13.57 30.23
CA GLU A 408 19.97 -13.80 29.28
C GLU A 408 21.34 -14.04 29.96
N ASN A 409 21.59 -13.41 31.12
CA ASN A 409 22.89 -13.46 31.81
C ASN A 409 22.82 -14.04 33.23
N GLU A 410 21.62 -14.20 33.77
CA GLU A 410 21.39 -14.59 35.15
C GLU A 410 20.10 -15.41 35.30
N MET A 411 20.03 -16.20 36.36
CA MET A 411 18.80 -16.82 36.82
C MET A 411 18.41 -16.24 38.18
N LYS A 412 17.13 -15.89 38.34
CA LYS A 412 16.58 -15.27 39.55
C LYS A 412 15.54 -16.19 40.17
N ALA A 413 15.79 -16.64 41.40
CA ALA A 413 14.84 -17.39 42.22
C ALA A 413 14.19 -16.44 43.23
N SER A 414 12.87 -16.33 43.23
CA SER A 414 12.11 -15.40 44.08
C SER A 414 11.14 -16.14 45.00
N PHE A 415 11.20 -15.84 46.29
CA PHE A 415 10.34 -16.38 47.33
C PHE A 415 9.33 -15.32 47.76
N PRO A 416 8.04 -15.66 47.88
CA PRO A 416 7.10 -14.81 48.57
C PRO A 416 7.52 -14.62 50.03
N THR A 417 7.59 -13.37 50.52
CA THR A 417 7.88 -13.07 51.93
C THR A 417 6.85 -13.72 52.87
N CYS A 418 5.61 -13.94 52.40
CA CYS A 418 4.59 -14.69 53.13
C CYS A 418 5.03 -16.15 53.42
N GLN A 419 5.67 -16.81 52.46
CA GLN A 419 6.09 -18.21 52.59
C GLN A 419 7.27 -18.35 53.55
N LEU A 420 8.23 -17.43 53.48
CA LEU A 420 9.35 -17.40 54.43
C LEU A 420 8.86 -17.15 55.86
N LYS A 421 7.92 -16.20 56.03
CA LYS A 421 7.30 -15.93 57.35
C LYS A 421 6.53 -17.12 57.91
N HIS A 422 5.81 -17.88 57.07
CA HIS A 422 5.08 -19.08 57.50
C HIS A 422 6.01 -20.12 58.16
N TYR A 423 7.22 -20.29 57.63
CA TYR A 423 8.23 -21.21 58.18
C TYR A 423 9.21 -20.54 59.16
N HIS A 424 8.91 -19.33 59.64
CA HIS A 424 9.76 -18.55 60.55
C HIS A 424 11.17 -18.24 60.03
N TYR A 425 11.33 -18.11 58.71
CA TYR A 425 12.58 -17.68 58.06
C TYR A 425 12.60 -16.16 57.85
N ALA A 426 13.76 -15.55 58.02
CA ALA A 426 13.97 -14.13 57.75
C ALA A 426 14.24 -13.86 56.26
N ALA A 427 13.94 -12.64 55.80
CA ALA A 427 14.04 -12.29 54.39
C ALA A 427 15.48 -12.38 53.83
N ASN A 428 16.48 -12.22 54.67
CA ASN A 428 17.91 -12.31 54.36
C ASN A 428 18.51 -13.73 54.53
N SER A 429 17.67 -14.73 54.84
CA SER A 429 18.15 -16.08 55.14
C SER A 429 18.29 -17.00 53.93
N ALA A 430 17.75 -16.60 52.77
CA ALA A 430 17.92 -17.29 51.50
C ALA A 430 19.30 -16.95 50.89
N ARG A 431 20.16 -17.97 50.73
CA ARG A 431 21.55 -17.80 50.24
C ARG A 431 21.95 -18.90 49.26
N LEU A 432 22.87 -18.56 48.36
CA LEU A 432 23.50 -19.52 47.44
C LEU A 432 24.62 -20.29 48.14
N VAL A 433 25.12 -21.34 47.48
CA VAL A 433 26.16 -22.27 47.99
C VAL A 433 27.41 -21.55 48.54
N VAL A 434 27.75 -20.36 48.01
CA VAL A 434 28.97 -19.63 48.37
C VAL A 434 28.62 -18.42 49.24
N GLU A 435 29.27 -18.28 50.40
CA GLU A 435 28.99 -17.26 51.43
C GLU A 435 29.08 -15.81 50.91
N SER A 436 29.80 -15.57 49.81
CA SER A 436 29.97 -14.25 49.19
C SER A 436 28.80 -13.81 48.30
N CYS A 437 27.80 -14.66 48.07
CA CYS A 437 26.65 -14.35 47.21
C CYS A 437 25.36 -14.27 48.03
N THR A 438 24.88 -13.05 48.26
CA THR A 438 23.63 -12.78 48.98
C THR A 438 22.60 -12.16 48.05
N GLY A 439 21.34 -12.63 48.15
CA GLY A 439 20.20 -12.01 47.49
C GLY A 439 19.79 -10.69 48.15
N PHE A 440 18.78 -10.03 47.58
CA PHE A 440 18.21 -8.79 48.12
C PHE A 440 16.69 -8.89 48.24
N GLU A 441 16.12 -8.08 49.13
CA GLU A 441 14.67 -7.94 49.28
C GLU A 441 14.16 -6.96 48.22
N ASP A 442 13.24 -7.42 47.37
CA ASP A 442 12.60 -6.60 46.35
C ASP A 442 11.42 -5.82 46.95
N ALA A 443 11.13 -4.64 46.39
CA ALA A 443 10.14 -3.68 46.89
C ALA A 443 8.67 -4.18 46.93
N VAL A 444 8.41 -5.43 46.54
CA VAL A 444 7.07 -6.00 46.32
C VAL A 444 6.78 -7.19 47.28
N GLY A 445 7.58 -7.36 48.33
CA GLY A 445 7.39 -8.47 49.29
C GLY A 445 7.84 -9.82 48.74
N LEU A 446 8.89 -9.80 47.90
CA LEU A 446 9.62 -10.96 47.42
C LEU A 446 11.06 -10.91 47.92
N VAL A 447 11.58 -12.08 48.27
CA VAL A 447 13.00 -12.30 48.57
C VAL A 447 13.63 -12.97 47.36
N SER A 448 14.57 -12.28 46.73
CA SER A 448 15.14 -12.67 45.46
C SER A 448 16.61 -13.04 45.58
N VAL A 449 16.98 -14.18 45.00
CA VAL A 449 18.37 -14.64 44.91
C VAL A 449 18.75 -14.79 43.45
N ILE A 450 19.82 -14.11 43.05
CA ILE A 450 20.32 -14.08 41.67
C ILE A 450 21.60 -14.90 41.57
N ALA A 451 21.65 -15.79 40.57
CA ALA A 451 22.85 -16.53 40.22
C ALA A 451 23.27 -16.21 38.78
N PRO A 452 24.51 -15.79 38.53
CA PRO A 452 25.01 -15.57 37.18
C PRO A 452 25.10 -16.90 36.42
N LEU A 453 24.89 -16.86 35.09
CA LEU A 453 25.05 -18.00 34.19
C LEU A 453 26.53 -18.23 33.85
N LYS A 454 27.37 -18.36 34.87
CA LYS A 454 28.81 -18.55 34.74
C LYS A 454 29.30 -19.64 35.67
N GLU A 455 30.03 -20.60 35.13
CA GLU A 455 30.53 -21.75 35.88
C GLU A 455 31.47 -21.29 37.01
N GLY A 456 31.24 -21.82 38.23
CA GLY A 456 32.01 -21.53 39.43
C GLY A 456 31.57 -20.28 40.19
N GLU A 457 30.93 -19.30 39.53
CA GLU A 457 30.44 -18.10 40.22
C GLU A 457 29.17 -18.39 41.02
N CYS A 458 29.16 -17.95 42.28
CA CYS A 458 28.07 -18.21 43.24
C CYS A 458 27.64 -19.68 43.33
N GLY A 459 28.55 -20.63 43.08
CA GLY A 459 28.27 -22.06 43.12
C GLY A 459 27.49 -22.59 41.91
N THR A 460 27.37 -21.81 40.83
CA THR A 460 26.74 -22.24 39.58
C THR A 460 27.58 -23.32 38.90
N THR A 461 26.92 -24.42 38.55
CA THR A 461 27.51 -25.53 37.78
C THR A 461 26.92 -25.55 36.38
N ALA A 462 27.76 -25.63 35.35
CA ALA A 462 27.32 -25.66 33.96
C ALA A 462 27.51 -27.06 33.37
N PHE A 463 26.47 -27.60 32.73
CA PHE A 463 26.51 -28.87 32.02
C PHE A 463 26.20 -28.63 30.56
N ARG A 464 27.15 -28.92 29.67
CA ARG A 464 26.93 -28.81 28.22
C ARG A 464 26.48 -30.16 27.67
N ASN A 465 25.34 -30.18 26.99
CA ASN A 465 24.80 -31.36 26.32
C ASN A 465 24.55 -31.04 24.85
N GLY A 466 25.63 -30.92 24.07
CA GLY A 466 25.60 -30.69 22.62
C GLY A 466 24.89 -29.40 22.19
N THR A 467 23.57 -29.46 22.03
CA THR A 467 22.70 -28.36 21.59
C THR A 467 22.28 -27.42 22.70
N HIS A 468 22.47 -27.78 23.98
CA HIS A 468 22.04 -26.97 25.11
C HIS A 468 23.11 -26.87 26.20
N THR A 469 23.09 -25.77 26.94
CA THR A 469 23.82 -25.60 28.20
C THR A 469 22.83 -25.48 29.36
N ILE A 470 23.03 -26.31 30.39
CA ILE A 470 22.22 -26.35 31.61
C ILE A 470 23.04 -25.74 32.74
N TYR A 471 22.62 -24.60 33.24
CA TYR A 471 23.18 -24.01 34.46
C TYR A 471 22.36 -24.47 35.65
N ARG A 472 23.01 -25.00 36.69
CA ARG A 472 22.38 -25.46 37.93
C ARG A 472 22.98 -24.79 39.13
N ASN A 473 22.13 -24.47 40.11
CA ASN A 473 22.57 -23.98 41.40
C ASN A 473 21.71 -24.59 42.53
N ARG A 474 22.16 -24.45 43.77
CA ARG A 474 21.46 -24.88 44.98
C ARG A 474 21.25 -23.67 45.88
N LEU A 475 20.00 -23.51 46.30
CA LEU A 475 19.64 -22.53 47.29
C LEU A 475 19.49 -23.19 48.65
N PHE A 476 19.99 -22.51 49.67
CA PHE A 476 19.78 -22.83 51.07
C PHE A 476 18.91 -21.76 51.72
N VAL A 477 17.92 -22.21 52.50
CA VAL A 477 17.08 -21.35 53.32
C VAL A 477 17.12 -21.89 54.75
N ALA A 478 17.42 -21.02 55.72
CA ALA A 478 17.60 -21.37 57.13
C ALA A 478 16.99 -20.32 58.08
N PRO A 479 16.79 -20.63 59.38
CA PRO A 479 16.41 -19.64 60.39
C PRO A 479 17.60 -18.72 60.77
N ASP A 480 17.32 -17.45 61.09
CA ASP A 480 18.33 -16.46 61.50
C ASP A 480 19.13 -16.85 62.76
N SER A 481 18.54 -17.66 63.65
CA SER A 481 19.14 -18.06 64.92
C SER A 481 20.19 -19.17 64.83
N GLU A 482 20.39 -19.78 63.66
CA GLU A 482 21.24 -20.98 63.50
C GLU A 482 22.45 -20.78 62.57
N VAL A 483 22.67 -19.57 62.06
CA VAL A 483 23.85 -19.25 61.25
C VAL A 483 25.04 -18.90 62.16
N VAL A 484 25.54 -19.89 62.90
CA VAL A 484 26.78 -19.79 63.67
C VAL A 484 27.72 -20.92 63.24
N GLY A 485 28.77 -20.55 62.49
CA GLY A 485 30.02 -21.32 62.40
C GLY A 485 29.96 -22.64 61.62
N THR A 486 30.61 -22.65 60.47
CA THR A 486 30.97 -23.81 59.63
C THR A 486 31.20 -25.11 60.42
N SER A 487 30.26 -26.05 60.36
CA SER A 487 30.47 -27.53 60.26
C SER A 487 29.30 -28.40 60.73
N ASN A 488 28.26 -27.85 61.38
CA ASN A 488 27.07 -28.63 61.76
C ASN A 488 25.78 -27.88 61.41
N LEU A 489 25.23 -28.15 60.22
CA LEU A 489 23.92 -27.66 59.80
C LEU A 489 22.83 -28.66 60.22
N ILE A 490 21.92 -28.24 61.08
CA ILE A 490 20.66 -28.95 61.36
C ILE A 490 19.61 -28.39 60.37
N PHE A 491 19.35 -29.16 59.32
CA PHE A 491 18.28 -29.06 58.30
C PHE A 491 17.99 -27.71 57.58
N PRO A 492 18.90 -27.17 56.74
CA PRO A 492 18.51 -26.19 55.73
C PRO A 492 17.63 -26.85 54.66
N ILE A 493 16.54 -26.19 54.24
CA ILE A 493 15.80 -26.63 53.05
C ILE A 493 16.69 -26.34 51.84
N VAL A 494 17.09 -27.39 51.14
CA VAL A 494 17.89 -27.29 49.91
C VAL A 494 16.99 -27.39 48.70
N LYS A 495 16.84 -26.30 47.95
CA LYS A 495 16.14 -26.31 46.67
C LYS A 495 17.15 -26.27 45.52
N ARG A 496 16.93 -27.11 44.52
CA ARG A 496 17.75 -27.15 43.30
C ARG A 496 16.97 -26.50 42.18
N PHE A 497 17.66 -25.70 41.38
CA PHE A 497 17.06 -25.04 40.23
C PHE A 497 18.03 -25.03 39.06
N SER A 498 17.47 -24.95 37.86
CA SER A 498 18.25 -24.98 36.63
C SER A 498 17.57 -24.25 35.49
N CYS A 499 18.34 -23.50 34.72
CA CYS A 499 17.92 -22.90 33.47
C CYS A 499 18.63 -23.61 32.31
N ILE A 500 17.90 -23.83 31.22
CA ILE A 500 18.39 -24.52 30.02
C ILE A 500 18.36 -23.51 28.87
N TYR A 501 19.50 -23.31 28.22
CA TYR A 501 19.64 -22.43 27.07
C TYR A 501 20.12 -23.22 25.86
N ALA A 502 19.56 -22.93 24.70
CA ALA A 502 20.08 -23.45 23.44
C ALA A 502 21.44 -22.78 23.15
N ASN A 503 22.40 -23.57 22.69
CA ASN A 503 23.67 -23.04 22.20
C ASN A 503 23.40 -22.42 20.82
N SER A 504 23.42 -21.08 20.74
CA SER A 504 23.33 -20.30 19.50
C SER A 504 24.49 -20.57 18.55
#